data_AF-A0A2V8NQG5-F1
#
_entry.id   AF-A0A2V8NQG5-F1
#
_cell.length_a   1.000
_cell.length_b   1.000
_cell.length_c   1.000
_cell.angle_alpha   90.00
_cell.angle_beta   90.00
_cell.angle_gamma   90.00
#
_symmetry.space_group_name_H-M   'P 1'
#
loop_
_entity.id
_entity.type
_entity.pdbx_description
1 polymer ?
#
loop_
_entity_poly.entity_id
_entity_poly.type
_entity_poly.pdbx_seq_one_letter_code
_entity_poly.pdbx_strand_id
1 'polypeptide(L)'
;MAWTLPVAVWIGGNEDIARRVLPVIEIIASIPATAFFPLIVLFILRWGGDMNLTSILLVTTGMQWYLLFNLIAGVRATPEDLHQISDSLGLTGFIKWKRLVLPAIYPSLVTGSLTAIGGGWNALVLSEYVVAEGRVYSVHGIGALLDYGTYESGNLQLIVMSISAMVLFILMVNRFFWQPAYHLAQRRLRKRHLPRTEHLSLRPRFLSSETSRNHFPIEFTFWVRSG
;
A
#
# COMPACT_ATOMS: atom_id res chain seq x y z
N MET A 1 12.30 7.45 0.58
CA MET A 1 11.24 6.67 1.26
C MET A 1 11.52 6.27 2.69
N ALA A 2 12.77 6.04 3.13
CA ALA A 2 13.06 5.52 4.47
C ALA A 2 12.46 6.34 5.64
N TRP A 3 12.22 7.65 5.43
CA TRP A 3 11.63 8.54 6.42
C TRP A 3 10.17 8.20 6.79
N THR A 4 9.42 7.56 5.89
CA THR A 4 7.97 7.32 6.11
C THR A 4 7.72 6.36 7.27
N LEU A 5 8.63 5.41 7.50
CA LEU A 5 8.51 4.39 8.54
C LEU A 5 8.55 4.99 9.96
N PRO A 6 9.61 5.73 10.38
CA PRO A 6 9.63 6.35 11.70
C PRO A 6 8.53 7.40 11.88
N VAL A 7 8.24 8.19 10.84
CA VAL A 7 7.18 9.22 10.91
C VAL A 7 5.80 8.58 11.06
N ALA A 8 5.50 7.50 10.33
CA ALA A 8 4.24 6.80 10.48
C ALA A 8 4.06 6.21 11.88
N VAL A 9 5.12 5.66 12.48
CA VAL A 9 5.07 5.13 13.85
C VAL A 9 4.87 6.25 14.86
N TRP A 10 5.52 7.39 14.67
CA TRP A 10 5.36 8.56 15.53
C TRP A 10 3.95 9.16 15.46
N ILE A 11 3.42 9.37 14.25
CA ILE A 11 2.06 9.90 14.04
C ILE A 11 1.02 8.86 14.47
N GLY A 12 1.18 7.60 14.08
CA GLY A 12 0.22 6.54 14.36
C GLY A 12 0.12 6.17 15.83
N GLY A 13 1.21 6.31 16.60
CA GLY A 13 1.25 6.00 18.02
C GLY A 13 0.80 7.12 18.96
N ASN A 14 0.45 8.31 18.45
CA ASN A 14 0.00 9.43 19.28
C ASN A 14 -1.20 10.14 18.64
N GLU A 15 -2.37 10.01 19.27
CA GLU A 15 -3.62 10.57 18.75
C GLU A 15 -3.62 12.09 18.64
N ASP A 16 -2.99 12.79 19.59
CA ASP A 16 -2.94 14.25 19.59
C ASP A 16 -2.06 14.80 18.46
N ILE A 17 -0.91 14.15 18.24
CA ILE A 17 -0.02 14.51 17.12
C ILE A 17 -0.74 14.26 15.81
N ALA A 18 -1.38 13.10 15.68
CA ALA A 18 -2.09 12.76 14.46
C ALA A 18 -3.24 13.72 14.16
N ARG A 19 -4.01 14.14 15.17
CA ARG A 19 -5.12 15.10 15.00
C ARG A 19 -4.64 16.45 14.46
N ARG A 20 -3.42 16.87 14.80
CA ARG A 20 -2.83 18.14 14.34
C ARG A 20 -2.11 18.00 12.99
N VAL A 21 -1.38 16.91 12.79
CA VAL A 21 -0.46 16.75 11.64
C VAL A 21 -1.16 16.14 10.42
N LEU A 22 -2.10 15.21 10.61
CA LEU A 22 -2.78 14.53 9.49
C LEU A 22 -3.47 15.51 8.52
N PRO A 23 -4.24 16.52 8.98
CA PRO A 23 -4.90 17.44 8.05
C PRO A 23 -3.91 18.18 7.15
N VAL A 24 -2.75 18.58 7.69
CA VAL A 24 -1.69 19.25 6.93
C VAL A 24 -1.09 18.31 5.89
N ILE A 25 -0.80 17.07 6.29
CA ILE A 25 -0.26 16.05 5.37
C ILE A 25 -1.27 15.71 4.27
N GLU A 26 -2.56 15.59 4.60
CA GLU A 26 -3.63 15.32 3.64
C GLU A 26 -3.75 16.43 2.59
N ILE A 27 -3.66 17.70 3.01
CA ILE A 27 -3.64 18.84 2.08
C ILE A 27 -2.43 18.76 1.15
N ILE A 28 -1.22 18.55 1.68
CA ILE A 28 0.00 18.46 0.87
C ILE A 28 -0.07 17.26 -0.08
N ALA A 29 -0.54 16.11 0.40
CA ALA A 29 -0.66 14.88 -0.37
C ALA A 29 -1.75 14.94 -1.45
N SER A 30 -2.72 15.85 -1.32
CA SER A 30 -3.75 16.06 -2.35
C SER A 30 -3.20 16.66 -3.64
N ILE A 31 -2.02 17.29 -3.60
CA ILE A 31 -1.37 17.87 -4.77
C ILE A 31 -0.71 16.73 -5.58
N PRO A 32 -1.09 16.54 -6.85
CA PRO A 32 -0.47 15.52 -7.70
C PRO A 32 1.04 15.72 -7.82
N ALA A 33 1.82 14.64 -7.79
CA ALA A 33 3.27 14.71 -7.94
C ALA A 33 3.69 15.44 -9.23
N THR A 34 2.93 15.23 -10.31
CA THR A 34 3.15 15.86 -11.61
C THR A 34 3.07 17.39 -11.56
N ALA A 35 2.28 17.96 -10.64
CA ALA A 35 2.20 19.41 -10.47
C ALA A 35 3.51 20.00 -9.92
N PHE A 36 4.30 19.22 -9.18
CA PHE A 36 5.61 19.63 -8.69
C PHE A 36 6.71 19.51 -9.74
N PHE A 37 6.45 18.87 -10.88
CA PHE A 37 7.49 18.57 -11.88
C PHE A 37 8.28 19.80 -12.35
N PRO A 38 7.65 20.92 -12.78
CA PRO A 38 8.40 22.10 -13.24
C PRO A 38 9.27 22.71 -12.14
N LEU A 39 8.78 22.70 -10.90
CA LEU A 39 9.52 23.23 -9.74
C LEU A 39 10.74 22.37 -9.43
N ILE A 40 10.60 21.03 -9.48
CA ILE A 40 11.69 20.10 -9.23
C ILE A 40 12.75 20.22 -10.33
N VAL A 41 12.34 20.26 -11.61
CA VAL A 41 13.25 20.45 -12.76
C VAL A 41 14.03 21.75 -12.62
N LEU A 42 13.36 22.88 -12.37
CA LEU A 42 14.02 24.18 -12.24
C LEU A 42 14.99 24.21 -11.05
N PHE A 43 14.59 23.63 -9.92
CA PHE A 43 15.45 23.54 -8.75
C PHE A 43 16.71 22.70 -9.03
N ILE A 44 16.55 21.52 -9.62
CA ILE A 44 17.65 20.60 -9.92
C ILE A 44 18.61 21.20 -10.95
N LEU A 45 18.09 21.76 -12.05
CA LEU A 45 18.91 22.38 -13.10
C LEU A 45 19.72 23.56 -12.56
N ARG A 46 19.14 24.37 -11.66
CA ARG A 46 19.84 25.52 -11.04
C ARG A 46 20.99 25.10 -10.12
N TRP A 47 20.93 23.90 -9.57
CA TRP A 47 21.96 23.32 -8.70
C TRP A 47 22.85 22.30 -9.42
N GLY A 48 22.76 22.23 -10.76
CA GLY A 48 23.61 21.37 -11.59
C GLY A 48 23.32 19.87 -11.44
N GLY A 49 22.14 19.48 -10.96
CA GLY A 49 21.76 18.08 -10.89
C GLY A 49 21.25 17.55 -12.24
N ASP A 50 21.17 16.23 -12.35
CA ASP A 50 20.80 15.53 -13.57
C ASP A 50 19.32 15.16 -13.62
N MET A 51 18.88 14.69 -14.81
CA MET A 51 17.49 14.29 -14.98
C MET A 51 17.17 13.01 -14.18
N ASN A 52 18.14 12.10 -13.95
CA ASN A 52 17.92 10.93 -13.10
C ASN A 52 17.50 11.32 -11.67
N LEU A 53 18.19 12.28 -11.06
CA LEU A 53 17.85 12.77 -9.73
C LEU A 53 16.47 13.42 -9.72
N THR A 54 16.14 14.19 -10.76
CA THR A 54 14.82 14.79 -10.94
C THR A 54 13.73 13.71 -10.97
N SER A 55 13.91 12.64 -11.75
CA SER A 55 12.97 11.53 -11.85
C SER A 55 12.79 10.82 -10.52
N ILE A 56 13.87 10.53 -9.81
CA ILE A 56 13.82 9.90 -8.48
C ILE A 56 13.03 10.78 -7.50
N LEU A 57 13.28 12.09 -7.48
CA LEU A 57 12.58 13.02 -6.59
C LEU A 57 11.09 13.14 -6.94
N LEU A 58 10.75 13.22 -8.22
CA LEU A 58 9.36 13.33 -8.65
C LEU A 58 8.56 12.08 -8.25
N VAL A 59 9.08 10.91 -8.60
CA VAL A 59 8.46 9.62 -8.29
C VAL A 59 8.35 9.46 -6.77
N THR A 60 9.40 9.81 -6.03
CA THR A 60 9.40 9.74 -4.56
C THR A 60 8.36 10.66 -3.94
N THR A 61 8.20 11.88 -4.47
CA THR A 61 7.24 12.86 -3.98
C THR A 61 5.81 12.35 -4.08
N GLY A 62 5.46 11.63 -5.15
CA GLY A 62 4.12 11.03 -5.29
C GLY A 62 3.92 9.77 -4.46
N MET A 63 4.89 8.86 -4.51
CA MET A 63 4.75 7.54 -3.91
C MET A 63 4.75 7.55 -2.38
N GLN A 64 5.43 8.51 -1.75
CA GLN A 64 5.66 8.50 -0.29
C GLN A 64 4.36 8.58 0.52
N TRP A 65 3.34 9.28 0.02
CA TRP A 65 2.07 9.49 0.73
C TRP A 65 1.28 8.19 0.86
N TYR A 66 1.21 7.41 -0.22
CA TYR A 66 0.56 6.09 -0.19
C TYR A 66 1.17 5.17 0.86
N LEU A 67 2.51 5.14 0.93
CA LEU A 67 3.23 4.34 1.89
C LEU A 67 3.00 4.86 3.32
N LEU A 68 3.10 6.18 3.53
CA LEU A 68 2.94 6.82 4.82
C LEU A 68 1.56 6.56 5.42
N PHE A 69 0.48 6.80 4.67
CA PHE A 69 -0.89 6.63 5.17
C PHE A 69 -1.21 5.16 5.49
N ASN A 70 -0.76 4.23 4.64
CA ASN A 70 -0.91 2.80 4.92
C ASN A 70 -0.19 2.41 6.22
N LEU A 71 1.03 2.90 6.42
CA LEU A 71 1.78 2.63 7.64
C LEU A 71 1.12 3.23 8.89
N ILE A 72 0.61 4.47 8.82
CA ILE A 72 -0.13 5.09 9.93
C ILE A 72 -1.35 4.24 10.30
N ALA A 73 -2.12 3.78 9.30
CA ALA A 73 -3.25 2.88 9.52
C ALA A 73 -2.81 1.55 10.15
N GLY A 74 -1.68 0.98 9.72
CA GLY A 74 -1.11 -0.24 10.30
C GLY A 74 -0.67 -0.10 11.75
N VAL A 75 -0.09 1.05 12.10
CA VAL A 75 0.28 1.36 13.49
C VAL A 75 -0.97 1.45 14.35
N ARG A 76 -1.98 2.22 13.92
CA ARG A 76 -3.24 2.39 14.65
C ARG A 76 -4.08 1.11 14.79
N ALA A 77 -3.96 0.19 13.84
CA ALA A 77 -4.62 -1.12 13.91
C ALA A 77 -3.89 -2.11 14.85
N THR A 78 -2.78 -1.73 15.47
CA THR A 78 -2.07 -2.56 16.44
C THR A 78 -2.75 -2.46 17.81
N PRO A 79 -3.18 -3.58 18.43
CA PRO A 79 -3.77 -3.58 19.75
C PRO A 79 -2.84 -3.00 20.81
N GLU A 80 -3.40 -2.19 21.70
CA GLU A 80 -2.69 -1.55 22.82
C GLU A 80 -2.03 -2.59 23.75
N ASP A 81 -2.66 -3.74 23.93
CA ASP A 81 -2.14 -4.84 24.75
C ASP A 81 -0.73 -5.27 24.34
N LEU A 82 -0.41 -5.24 23.05
CA LEU A 82 0.91 -5.60 22.56
C LEU A 82 1.97 -4.56 22.91
N HIS A 83 1.58 -3.29 23.01
CA HIS A 83 2.45 -2.24 23.52
C HIS A 83 2.69 -2.44 25.02
N GLN A 84 1.65 -2.68 25.80
CA GLN A 84 1.74 -2.91 27.24
C GLN A 84 2.58 -4.15 27.60
N ILE A 85 2.40 -5.27 26.87
CA ILE A 85 3.23 -6.47 27.05
C ILE A 85 4.68 -6.18 26.72
N SER A 86 4.95 -5.41 25.65
CA SER A 86 6.32 -5.06 25.29
C SER A 86 7.01 -4.21 26.35
N ASP A 87 6.28 -3.31 26.98
CA ASP A 87 6.78 -2.44 28.04
C ASP A 87 7.01 -3.23 29.33
N SER A 88 6.09 -4.16 29.65
CA SER A 88 6.23 -5.09 30.78
C SER A 88 7.42 -6.05 30.64
N LEU A 89 7.75 -6.45 29.39
CA LEU A 89 8.93 -7.25 29.06
C LEU A 89 10.22 -6.40 28.98
N GLY A 90 10.15 -5.10 29.22
CA GLY A 90 11.30 -4.19 29.15
C GLY A 90 11.89 -4.05 27.73
N LEU A 91 11.11 -4.34 26.69
CA LEU A 91 11.58 -4.21 25.31
C LEU A 91 11.73 -2.73 24.95
N THR A 92 12.96 -2.28 24.72
CA THR A 92 13.26 -0.88 24.37
C THR A 92 14.06 -0.76 23.07
N GLY A 93 14.07 0.44 22.50
CA GLY A 93 14.90 0.82 21.35
C GLY A 93 14.74 -0.07 20.13
N PHE A 94 15.87 -0.51 19.58
CA PHE A 94 15.93 -1.31 18.35
C PHE A 94 15.27 -2.69 18.48
N ILE A 95 15.28 -3.28 19.69
CA ILE A 95 14.69 -4.60 19.93
C ILE A 95 13.15 -4.51 19.81
N LYS A 96 12.54 -3.49 20.44
CA LYS A 96 11.09 -3.22 20.30
C LYS A 96 10.73 -2.97 18.84
N TRP A 97 11.52 -2.16 18.14
CA TRP A 97 11.31 -1.88 16.71
C TRP A 97 11.32 -3.15 15.84
N LYS A 98 12.35 -4.00 15.98
CA LYS A 98 12.52 -5.19 15.14
C LYS A 98 11.56 -6.33 15.51
N ARG A 99 11.24 -6.52 16.79
CA ARG A 99 10.43 -7.65 17.27
C ARG A 99 8.94 -7.36 17.39
N LEU A 100 8.54 -6.10 17.59
CA LEU A 100 7.14 -5.71 17.80
C LEU A 100 6.62 -4.87 16.64
N VAL A 101 7.20 -3.68 16.45
CA VAL A 101 6.66 -2.66 15.55
C VAL A 101 6.70 -3.12 14.10
N LEU A 102 7.87 -3.50 13.61
CA LEU A 102 8.05 -3.90 12.21
C LEU A 102 7.21 -5.13 11.83
N PRO A 103 7.14 -6.21 12.65
CA PRO A 103 6.24 -7.33 12.37
C PRO A 103 4.75 -6.97 12.39
N ALA A 104 4.33 -6.05 13.28
CA ALA A 104 2.94 -5.63 13.42
C ALA A 104 2.46 -4.83 12.20
N ILE A 105 3.27 -3.88 11.72
CA ILE A 105 2.94 -3.02 10.57
C ILE A 105 3.30 -3.64 9.23
N TYR A 106 3.93 -4.82 9.21
CA TYR A 106 4.38 -5.49 7.98
C TYR A 106 3.28 -5.65 6.92
N PRO A 107 2.04 -6.06 7.25
CA PRO A 107 0.98 -6.15 6.26
C PRO A 107 0.69 -4.80 5.60
N SER A 108 0.63 -3.73 6.39
CA SER A 108 0.42 -2.37 5.90
C SER A 108 1.61 -1.83 5.12
N LEU A 109 2.84 -2.25 5.45
CA LEU A 109 4.03 -1.92 4.66
C LEU A 109 3.93 -2.53 3.26
N VAL A 110 3.50 -3.80 3.15
CA VAL A 110 3.31 -4.49 1.86
C VAL A 110 2.20 -3.82 1.06
N THR A 111 1.03 -3.60 1.66
CA THR A 111 -0.10 -2.94 1.00
C THR A 111 0.24 -1.52 0.57
N GLY A 112 0.87 -0.72 1.45
CA GLY A 112 1.28 0.64 1.14
C GLY A 112 2.32 0.72 0.02
N SER A 113 3.26 -0.24 -0.02
CA SER A 113 4.24 -0.32 -1.11
C SER A 113 3.57 -0.64 -2.44
N LEU A 114 2.59 -1.56 -2.44
CA LEU A 114 1.81 -1.92 -3.63
C LEU A 114 1.03 -0.72 -4.15
N THR A 115 0.30 -0.03 -3.27
CA THR A 115 -0.47 1.17 -3.63
C THR A 115 0.45 2.29 -4.12
N ALA A 116 1.60 2.49 -3.48
CA ALA A 116 2.60 3.47 -3.89
C ALA A 116 3.09 3.20 -5.31
N ILE A 117 3.47 1.97 -5.62
CA ILE A 117 3.97 1.61 -6.97
C ILE A 117 2.86 1.76 -8.02
N GLY A 118 1.62 1.36 -7.69
CA GLY A 118 0.47 1.57 -8.56
C GLY A 118 0.20 3.05 -8.86
N GLY A 119 0.31 3.94 -7.86
CA GLY A 119 0.10 5.38 -8.03
C GLY A 119 1.29 6.12 -8.64
N GLY A 120 2.51 5.67 -8.39
CA GLY A 120 3.75 6.31 -8.83
C GLY A 120 4.08 6.12 -10.30
N TRP A 121 3.42 5.17 -10.96
CA TRP A 121 3.71 4.80 -12.34
C TRP A 121 3.56 5.96 -13.34
N ASN A 122 2.50 6.76 -13.21
CA ASN A 122 2.28 7.91 -14.09
C ASN A 122 3.38 8.96 -13.94
N ALA A 123 3.84 9.20 -12.70
CA ALA A 123 4.94 10.11 -12.44
C ALA A 123 6.27 9.56 -13.00
N LEU A 124 6.47 8.23 -12.96
CA LEU A 124 7.66 7.58 -13.51
C LEU A 124 7.75 7.83 -15.03
N VAL A 125 6.72 7.49 -15.79
CA VAL A 125 6.69 7.69 -17.25
C VAL A 125 6.92 9.17 -17.59
N LEU A 126 6.19 10.09 -16.95
CA LEU A 126 6.35 11.54 -17.17
C LEU A 126 7.78 12.02 -16.87
N SER A 127 8.42 11.45 -15.86
CA SER A 127 9.77 11.84 -15.47
C SER A 127 10.87 11.25 -16.34
N GLU A 128 10.58 10.22 -17.11
CA GLU A 128 11.53 9.55 -17.98
C GLU A 128 11.67 10.26 -19.34
N TYR A 129 10.66 11.01 -19.78
CA TYR A 129 10.68 11.72 -21.04
C TYR A 129 9.94 13.04 -20.94
N VAL A 130 10.65 14.15 -21.16
CA VAL A 130 10.01 15.46 -21.25
C VAL A 130 10.57 16.29 -22.40
N VAL A 131 9.68 16.99 -23.07
CA VAL A 131 10.02 18.00 -24.07
C VAL A 131 9.82 19.37 -23.44
N ALA A 132 10.90 20.11 -23.24
CA ALA A 132 10.87 21.46 -22.68
C ALA A 132 11.69 22.40 -23.56
N GLU A 133 11.08 23.53 -23.95
CA GLU A 133 11.73 24.56 -24.80
C GLU A 133 12.34 24.01 -26.10
N GLY A 134 11.69 23.00 -26.71
CA GLY A 134 12.18 22.37 -27.94
C GLY A 134 13.39 21.45 -27.75
N ARG A 135 13.79 21.16 -26.51
CA ARG A 135 14.79 20.13 -26.17
C ARG A 135 14.13 18.93 -25.52
N VAL A 136 14.56 17.75 -25.92
CA VAL A 136 14.17 16.49 -25.29
C VAL A 136 15.13 16.22 -24.14
N TYR A 137 14.57 16.07 -22.95
CA TYR A 137 15.28 15.55 -21.80
C TYR A 137 14.72 14.17 -21.48
N SER A 138 15.56 13.16 -21.56
CA SER A 138 15.16 11.78 -21.33
C SER A 138 16.09 11.06 -20.37
N VAL A 139 15.51 10.09 -19.68
CA VAL A 139 16.19 9.13 -18.81
C VAL A 139 15.92 7.74 -19.37
N HIS A 140 16.85 6.81 -19.12
CA HIS A 140 16.67 5.43 -19.56
C HIS A 140 15.52 4.78 -18.80
N GLY A 141 14.46 4.43 -19.54
CA GLY A 141 13.30 3.76 -19.00
C GLY A 141 12.34 3.31 -20.10
N ILE A 142 11.43 2.40 -19.74
CA ILE A 142 10.46 1.84 -20.70
C ILE A 142 9.43 2.91 -21.09
N GLY A 143 9.13 3.87 -20.20
CA GLY A 143 8.30 5.03 -20.49
C GLY A 143 8.95 5.94 -21.53
N ALA A 144 10.27 6.18 -21.41
CA ALA A 144 11.00 6.94 -22.42
C ALA A 144 10.98 6.29 -23.82
N LEU A 145 11.05 4.96 -23.91
CA LEU A 145 10.94 4.25 -25.18
C LEU A 145 9.54 4.41 -25.81
N LEU A 146 8.50 4.37 -24.98
CA LEU A 146 7.13 4.59 -25.41
C LEU A 146 6.92 6.01 -25.95
N ASP A 147 7.40 7.01 -25.22
CA ASP A 147 7.24 8.42 -25.59
C ASP A 147 8.09 8.80 -26.80
N TYR A 148 9.32 8.28 -26.92
CA TYR A 148 10.13 8.41 -28.13
C TYR A 148 9.44 7.77 -29.36
N GLY A 149 8.84 6.60 -29.18
CA GLY A 149 8.01 5.94 -30.20
C GLY A 149 6.85 6.80 -30.68
N THR A 150 6.19 7.47 -29.74
CA THR A 150 4.96 8.24 -29.95
C THR A 150 5.22 9.62 -30.56
N TYR A 151 6.21 10.35 -30.05
CA TYR A 151 6.41 11.77 -30.36
C TYR A 151 7.48 12.03 -31.42
N GLU A 152 8.54 11.21 -31.49
CA GLU A 152 9.66 11.45 -32.40
C GLU A 152 9.57 10.56 -33.65
N SER A 153 9.46 9.25 -33.45
CA SER A 153 9.58 8.30 -34.57
C SER A 153 8.27 8.02 -35.31
N GLY A 154 7.12 8.12 -34.64
CA GLY A 154 5.82 7.69 -35.17
C GLY A 154 5.75 6.19 -35.51
N ASN A 155 6.71 5.39 -35.04
CA ASN A 155 6.83 3.98 -35.41
C ASN A 155 5.90 3.11 -34.56
N LEU A 156 4.80 2.67 -35.17
CA LEU A 156 3.80 1.83 -34.51
C LEU A 156 4.38 0.52 -33.95
N GLN A 157 5.39 -0.06 -34.62
CA GLN A 157 6.04 -1.28 -34.14
C GLN A 157 6.79 -1.04 -32.82
N LEU A 158 7.50 0.08 -32.70
CA LEU A 158 8.21 0.45 -31.48
C LEU A 158 7.24 0.73 -30.32
N ILE A 159 6.13 1.41 -30.62
CA ILE A 159 5.06 1.68 -29.63
C ILE A 159 4.48 0.35 -29.11
N VAL A 160 4.10 -0.57 -30.01
CA VAL A 160 3.55 -1.87 -29.63
C VAL A 160 4.55 -2.72 -28.84
N MET A 161 5.82 -2.73 -29.23
CA MET A 161 6.88 -3.41 -28.47
C MET A 161 7.06 -2.81 -27.07
N SER A 162 7.04 -1.48 -26.95
CA SER A 162 7.18 -0.78 -25.67
C SER A 162 6.00 -1.08 -24.74
N ILE A 163 4.77 -1.00 -25.25
CA ILE A 163 3.55 -1.36 -24.50
C ILE A 163 3.60 -2.84 -24.07
N SER A 164 3.99 -3.74 -24.95
CA SER A 164 4.07 -5.18 -24.64
C SER A 164 5.10 -5.48 -23.55
N ALA A 165 6.28 -4.86 -23.65
CA ALA A 165 7.32 -4.95 -22.63
C ALA A 165 6.82 -4.39 -21.29
N MET A 166 6.08 -3.29 -21.33
CA MET A 166 5.50 -2.66 -20.14
C MET A 166 4.48 -3.55 -19.44
N VAL A 167 3.54 -4.12 -20.19
CA VAL A 167 2.54 -5.06 -19.67
C VAL A 167 3.22 -6.29 -19.08
N LEU A 168 4.18 -6.87 -19.80
CA LEU A 168 4.92 -8.03 -19.31
C LEU A 168 5.66 -7.72 -18.00
N PHE A 169 6.33 -6.57 -17.93
CA PHE A 169 7.03 -6.12 -16.72
C PHE A 169 6.07 -5.99 -15.53
N ILE A 170 4.94 -5.30 -15.72
CA ILE A 170 3.92 -5.13 -14.67
C ILE A 170 3.39 -6.49 -14.20
N LEU A 171 3.08 -7.41 -15.13
CA LEU A 171 2.60 -8.75 -14.80
C LEU A 171 3.66 -9.57 -14.06
N MET A 172 4.92 -9.48 -14.45
CA MET A 172 6.03 -10.16 -13.76
C MET A 172 6.19 -9.63 -12.35
N VAL A 173 6.25 -8.31 -12.15
CA VAL A 173 6.34 -7.71 -10.80
C VAL A 173 5.13 -8.11 -9.96
N ASN A 174 3.93 -8.07 -10.53
CA ASN A 174 2.72 -8.51 -9.84
C ASN A 174 2.76 -9.97 -9.42
N ARG A 175 3.18 -10.85 -10.32
CA ARG A 175 3.22 -12.29 -10.07
C ARG A 175 4.32 -12.70 -9.11
N PHE A 176 5.53 -12.17 -9.28
CA PHE A 176 6.73 -12.63 -8.57
C PHE A 176 7.02 -11.84 -7.29
N PHE A 177 6.63 -10.57 -7.23
CA PHE A 177 6.90 -9.72 -6.07
C PHE A 177 5.64 -9.54 -5.21
N TRP A 178 4.55 -9.08 -5.82
CA TRP A 178 3.36 -8.69 -5.07
C TRP A 178 2.58 -9.87 -4.49
N GLN A 179 2.31 -10.91 -5.27
CA GLN A 179 1.56 -12.07 -4.76
C GLN A 179 2.28 -12.76 -3.57
N PRO A 180 3.58 -13.07 -3.64
CA PRO A 180 4.28 -13.69 -2.51
C PRO A 180 4.30 -12.79 -1.27
N ALA A 181 4.53 -11.48 -1.44
CA ALA A 181 4.53 -10.53 -0.34
C ALA A 181 3.16 -10.44 0.34
N TYR A 182 2.08 -10.44 -0.45
CA TYR A 182 0.71 -10.41 0.07
C TYR A 182 0.36 -11.69 0.84
N HIS A 183 0.73 -12.86 0.31
CA HIS A 183 0.54 -14.12 1.05
C HIS A 183 1.29 -14.15 2.37
N LEU A 184 2.51 -13.59 2.42
CA LEU A 184 3.27 -13.48 3.66
C LEU A 184 2.60 -12.52 4.67
N ALA A 185 2.10 -11.39 4.20
CA ALA A 185 1.33 -10.44 5.01
C ALA A 185 0.06 -11.07 5.60
N GLN A 186 -0.74 -11.77 4.79
CA GLN A 186 -1.97 -12.43 5.24
C GLN A 186 -1.70 -13.55 6.25
N ARG A 187 -0.63 -14.33 6.07
CA ARG A 187 -0.25 -15.37 7.05
C ARG A 187 0.02 -14.79 8.43
N ARG A 188 0.56 -13.57 8.52
CA ARG A 188 0.80 -12.89 9.81
C ARG A 188 -0.49 -12.36 10.44
N LEU A 189 -1.39 -11.79 9.64
CA LEU A 189 -2.72 -11.35 10.10
C LEU A 189 -3.56 -12.52 10.63
N ARG A 190 -3.56 -13.66 9.92
CA ARG A 190 -4.33 -14.86 10.29
C ARG A 190 -3.89 -15.48 11.61
N LYS A 191 -2.59 -15.48 11.92
CA LYS A 191 -2.07 -16.02 13.20
C LYS A 191 -2.51 -15.20 14.42
N ARG A 192 -2.93 -13.94 14.24
CA ARG A 192 -3.33 -13.04 15.32
C ARG A 192 -4.79 -13.22 15.77
N HIS A 193 -5.64 -13.82 14.93
CA HIS A 193 -7.09 -13.89 15.12
C HIS A 193 -7.62 -15.27 15.54
N LEU A 194 -6.76 -16.26 15.80
CA LEU A 194 -7.26 -17.53 16.33
C LEU A 194 -7.74 -17.32 17.77
N PRO A 195 -9.04 -17.47 18.07
CA PRO A 195 -9.45 -17.70 19.44
C PRO A 195 -8.73 -18.97 19.87
N ARG A 196 -8.06 -18.92 21.02
CA ARG A 196 -7.59 -20.14 21.67
C ARG A 196 -8.87 -20.90 22.02
N THR A 197 -9.35 -21.75 21.12
CA THR A 197 -10.51 -22.61 21.39
C THR A 197 -10.11 -23.48 22.55
N GLU A 198 -10.51 -23.07 23.75
CA GLU A 198 -10.49 -23.94 24.90
C GLU A 198 -11.19 -25.23 24.50
N HIS A 199 -10.48 -26.33 24.70
CA HIS A 199 -11.05 -27.66 24.70
C HIS A 199 -12.03 -27.75 25.89
N LEU A 200 -13.21 -27.16 25.75
CA LEU A 200 -14.35 -27.46 26.61
C LEU A 200 -14.86 -28.84 26.19
N SER A 201 -14.38 -29.82 26.94
CA SER A 201 -14.84 -31.19 26.98
C SER A 201 -16.34 -31.26 27.26
N LEU A 202 -17.18 -31.14 26.23
CA LEU A 202 -18.57 -31.54 26.32
C LEU A 202 -18.65 -33.03 26.02
N ARG A 203 -18.49 -33.85 27.07
CA ARG A 203 -18.86 -35.26 27.04
C ARG A 203 -20.35 -35.36 26.67
N PRO A 204 -20.75 -36.11 25.63
CA PRO A 204 -22.16 -36.38 25.39
C PRO A 204 -22.65 -37.37 26.44
N ARG A 205 -23.40 -36.87 27.42
CA ARG A 205 -24.16 -37.73 28.34
C ARG A 205 -25.46 -38.09 27.64
N PHE A 206 -25.47 -39.26 27.01
CA PHE A 206 -26.68 -39.89 26.49
C PHE A 206 -27.64 -40.27 27.63
N LEU A 207 -28.90 -40.50 27.23
CA LEU A 207 -30.08 -41.03 27.93
C LEU A 207 -31.03 -39.93 28.45
N SER A 208 -32.33 -39.91 28.15
CA SER A 208 -33.23 -40.98 27.67
C SER A 208 -34.49 -40.40 27.03
N SER A 209 -35.06 -41.20 26.12
CA SER A 209 -36.40 -41.15 25.53
C SER A 209 -37.53 -40.68 26.44
N GLU A 210 -38.47 -39.89 25.90
CA GLU A 210 -39.90 -40.25 25.86
C GLU A 210 -40.76 -39.23 25.07
N THR A 211 -41.64 -39.81 24.24
CA THR A 211 -42.98 -39.31 23.84
C THR A 211 -43.09 -38.01 23.02
N SER A 212 -43.45 -38.06 21.72
CA SER A 212 -44.75 -38.41 21.11
C SER A 212 -45.65 -37.20 20.87
N ARG A 213 -46.14 -37.12 19.61
CA ARG A 213 -47.33 -36.43 19.07
C ARG A 213 -47.23 -34.98 18.55
N ASN A 214 -47.29 -34.95 17.21
CA ASN A 214 -48.31 -34.28 16.38
C ASN A 214 -48.46 -32.73 16.44
N HIS A 215 -47.94 -32.05 15.42
CA HIS A 215 -48.78 -31.32 14.44
C HIS A 215 -47.92 -30.78 13.27
N PHE A 216 -48.24 -31.22 12.05
CA PHE A 216 -48.12 -30.42 10.81
C PHE A 216 -49.51 -29.73 10.59
N PRO A 217 -49.75 -28.78 9.65
CA PRO A 217 -48.92 -28.33 8.50
C PRO A 217 -48.90 -26.79 8.21
N ILE A 218 -47.98 -26.39 7.31
CA ILE A 218 -48.07 -25.49 6.11
C ILE A 218 -48.87 -24.17 6.20
N GLU A 219 -48.25 -23.04 5.76
CA GLU A 219 -48.83 -22.08 4.79
C GLU A 219 -47.73 -21.15 4.19
N PHE A 220 -47.86 -20.94 2.88
CA PHE A 220 -47.05 -20.16 1.94
C PHE A 220 -47.42 -18.67 1.97
N THR A 221 -46.50 -17.76 1.60
CA THR A 221 -46.64 -16.62 0.64
C THR A 221 -45.67 -15.47 0.99
N PHE A 222 -44.64 -15.19 0.19
CA PHE A 222 -44.59 -14.31 -1.01
C PHE A 222 -44.99 -12.84 -0.77
N TRP A 223 -44.00 -11.93 -0.75
CA TRP A 223 -44.15 -10.54 -1.18
C TRP A 223 -42.84 -10.02 -1.79
N VAL A 224 -42.82 -9.94 -3.13
CA VAL A 224 -41.88 -9.14 -3.93
C VAL A 224 -42.71 -8.13 -4.72
N ARG A 225 -42.59 -6.86 -4.34
CA ARG A 225 -42.88 -5.61 -5.09
C ARG A 225 -42.62 -4.49 -4.07
N SER A 226 -42.02 -3.34 -4.35
CA SER A 226 -41.82 -2.60 -5.61
C SER A 226 -40.92 -1.41 -5.27
N GLY A 227 -40.00 -1.07 -6.17
CA GLY A 227 -39.13 0.10 -6.09
C GLY A 227 -38.03 -0.01 -7.13
#